data_AF-A0A2K3LGN1-F1
#
_entry.id   AF-A0A2K3LGN1-F1
#
_cell.length_a   1.000
_cell.length_b   1.000
_cell.length_c   1.000
_cell.angle_alpha   90.00
_cell.angle_beta   90.00
_cell.angle_gamma   90.00
#
_symmetry.space_group_name_H-M   'P 1'
#
loop_
_entity.id
_entity.type
_entity.pdbx_description
1 polymer ?
#
loop_
_entity_poly.entity_id
_entity_poly.type
_entity_poly.pdbx_seq_one_letter_code
_entity_poly.pdbx_strand_id
1 'polypeptide(L)'
;QIPKKGKIYSVNEGNAKNWDGPTASYVEKCKFPTDGSPAKSLRYIGSMVADVHRTLLYGGTFLYPADKKSPNGKLRVLYEVFPMSFLMEQAGGQAFTGKERALDLVPTKLHERSPIFLGSYDDIEEIKALYAAEEGK
;
A
#
# COMPACT_ATOMS: atom_id res chain seq x y z
N GLN A 1 -6.83 -15.18 9.46
CA GLN A 1 -5.58 -14.41 9.29
C GLN A 1 -5.32 -14.25 7.80
N ILE A 2 -4.76 -13.11 7.38
CA ILE A 2 -4.35 -12.84 5.99
C ILE A 2 -3.11 -13.69 5.63
N PRO A 3 -2.92 -14.12 4.36
CA PRO A 3 -1.66 -14.71 3.91
C PRO A 3 -0.47 -13.77 4.15
N LYS A 4 0.68 -14.33 4.57
CA LYS A 4 1.90 -13.53 4.83
C LYS A 4 2.48 -12.84 3.59
N LYS A 5 2.34 -13.48 2.42
CA LYS A 5 2.76 -12.98 1.10
C LYS A 5 1.70 -13.33 0.06
N GLY A 6 1.35 -12.40 -0.83
CA GLY A 6 0.34 -12.62 -1.85
C GLY A 6 0.85 -12.50 -3.28
N LYS A 7 -0.03 -12.91 -4.21
CA LYS A 7 0.24 -12.93 -5.66
C LYS A 7 -0.46 -11.79 -6.41
N ILE A 8 -1.01 -10.82 -5.68
CA ILE A 8 -1.80 -9.71 -6.23
C ILE A 8 -1.21 -8.39 -5.74
N TYR A 9 -1.14 -7.39 -6.63
CA TYR A 9 -0.95 -6.00 -6.25
C TYR A 9 -2.12 -5.18 -6.80
N SER A 10 -2.52 -4.16 -6.06
CA SER A 10 -3.67 -3.33 -6.37
C SER A 10 -3.32 -1.87 -6.29
N VAL A 11 -3.30 -1.20 -7.45
CA VAL A 11 -2.93 0.21 -7.58
C VAL A 11 -3.52 0.81 -8.86
N ASN A 12 -3.80 2.11 -8.85
CA ASN A 12 -4.17 2.83 -10.06
C ASN A 12 -2.93 3.19 -10.90
N GLU A 13 -2.56 2.34 -11.84
CA GLU A 13 -1.42 2.57 -12.74
C GLU A 13 -1.56 3.79 -13.67
N GLY A 14 -2.75 4.36 -13.82
CA GLY A 14 -2.92 5.62 -14.54
C GLY A 14 -2.15 6.79 -13.90
N ASN A 15 -1.71 6.65 -12.64
CA ASN A 15 -0.88 7.63 -11.96
C ASN A 15 0.63 7.34 -12.04
N ALA A 16 1.07 6.34 -12.80
CA ALA A 16 2.47 5.88 -12.81
C ALA A 16 3.51 7.00 -12.97
N LYS A 17 3.26 7.95 -13.87
CA LYS A 17 4.14 9.11 -14.11
C LYS A 17 4.31 10.07 -12.91
N ASN A 18 3.44 9.96 -11.90
CA ASN A 18 3.38 10.85 -10.75
C ASN A 18 3.83 10.19 -9.44
N TRP A 19 4.13 8.89 -9.45
CA TRP A 19 4.60 8.17 -8.26
C TRP A 19 6.02 8.59 -7.88
N ASP A 20 6.36 8.33 -6.62
CA ASP A 20 7.73 8.37 -6.12
C ASP A 20 8.54 7.15 -6.58
N GLY A 21 9.86 7.21 -6.36
CA GLY A 21 10.79 6.14 -6.69
C GLY A 21 10.41 4.78 -6.06
N PRO A 22 10.22 4.71 -4.73
CA PRO A 22 9.87 3.46 -4.05
C PRO A 22 8.59 2.79 -4.57
N THR A 23 7.53 3.56 -4.80
CA THR A 23 6.28 3.03 -5.37
C THR A 23 6.52 2.48 -6.78
N ALA A 24 7.20 3.24 -7.64
CA ALA A 24 7.49 2.81 -9.00
C ALA A 24 8.32 1.52 -9.02
N SER A 25 9.36 1.45 -8.18
CA SER A 25 10.21 0.26 -8.04
C SER A 25 9.45 -0.95 -7.51
N TYR A 26 8.53 -0.79 -6.54
CA TYR A 26 7.72 -1.92 -6.06
C TYR A 26 6.79 -2.46 -7.16
N VAL A 27 6.11 -1.58 -7.89
CA VAL A 27 5.23 -1.99 -9.00
C VAL A 27 6.02 -2.64 -10.13
N GLU A 28 7.23 -2.15 -10.44
CA GLU A 28 8.12 -2.78 -11.40
C GLU A 28 8.55 -4.18 -10.96
N LYS A 29 8.96 -4.36 -9.69
CA LYS A 29 9.27 -5.69 -9.12
C LYS A 29 8.08 -6.64 -9.18
N CYS A 30 6.87 -6.15 -8.97
CA CYS A 30 5.65 -6.96 -9.10
C CYS A 30 5.45 -7.50 -10.53
N LYS A 31 5.84 -6.73 -11.54
CA LYS A 31 5.70 -7.08 -12.97
C LYS A 31 6.85 -7.92 -13.50
N PHE A 32 8.07 -7.59 -13.08
CA PHE A 32 9.32 -8.15 -13.58
C PHE A 32 10.20 -8.63 -12.41
N PRO A 33 9.75 -9.64 -11.66
CA PRO A 33 10.55 -10.19 -10.57
C PRO A 33 11.88 -10.76 -11.08
N THR A 34 12.96 -10.49 -10.35
CA THR A 34 14.32 -10.96 -10.69
C THR A 34 14.78 -12.12 -9.81
N ASP A 35 13.99 -12.51 -8.81
CA ASP A 35 14.26 -13.59 -7.86
C ASP A 35 13.73 -14.96 -8.32
N GLY A 36 13.23 -15.05 -9.57
CA GLY A 36 12.62 -16.25 -10.14
C GLY A 36 11.18 -16.51 -9.69
N SER A 37 10.58 -15.64 -8.86
CA SER A 37 9.16 -15.71 -8.53
C SER A 37 8.28 -15.34 -9.73
N PRO A 38 7.03 -15.82 -9.82
CA PRO A 38 6.12 -15.39 -10.89
C PRO A 38 5.67 -13.95 -10.68
N ALA A 39 5.42 -13.23 -11.79
CA ALA A 39 4.83 -11.90 -11.74
C ALA A 39 3.50 -11.90 -10.97
N LYS A 40 3.27 -10.85 -10.17
CA LYS A 40 2.01 -10.67 -9.45
C LYS A 40 0.92 -10.21 -10.42
N SER A 41 -0.32 -10.61 -10.14
CA SER A 41 -1.49 -10.16 -10.89
C SER A 41 -1.93 -8.76 -10.46
N LEU A 42 -2.14 -7.85 -11.42
CA LEU A 42 -2.80 -6.57 -11.15
C LEU A 42 -4.31 -6.78 -10.95
N ARG A 43 -4.86 -6.27 -9.86
CA ARG A 43 -6.31 -6.13 -9.67
C ARG A 43 -6.60 -4.76 -9.07
N TYR A 44 -7.40 -3.95 -9.75
CA TYR A 44 -7.80 -2.64 -9.24
C TYR A 44 -9.28 -2.42 -9.57
N ILE A 45 -10.13 -2.54 -8.55
CA ILE A 45 -11.58 -2.36 -8.71
C ILE A 45 -11.91 -0.85 -8.72
N GLY A 46 -11.11 -0.05 -8.02
CA GLY A 46 -11.35 1.40 -7.87
C GLY A 46 -12.28 1.75 -6.72
N SER A 47 -12.65 0.75 -5.91
CA SER A 47 -13.36 0.91 -4.65
C SER A 47 -12.50 0.35 -3.54
N MET A 48 -12.06 1.21 -2.60
CA MET A 48 -11.18 0.82 -1.51
C MET A 48 -11.71 -0.39 -0.75
N VAL A 49 -13.01 -0.39 -0.41
CA VAL A 49 -13.62 -1.50 0.34
C VAL A 49 -13.47 -2.83 -0.40
N ALA A 50 -13.74 -2.85 -1.71
CA ALA A 50 -13.67 -4.07 -2.50
C ALA A 50 -12.21 -4.55 -2.70
N ASP A 51 -11.29 -3.60 -2.93
CA ASP A 51 -9.87 -3.92 -3.09
C ASP A 51 -9.25 -4.42 -1.78
N VAL A 52 -9.53 -3.76 -0.64
CA VAL A 52 -9.04 -4.19 0.68
C VAL A 52 -9.67 -5.50 1.13
N HIS A 53 -10.96 -5.72 0.89
CA HIS A 53 -11.63 -6.99 1.21
C HIS A 53 -10.99 -8.16 0.48
N ARG A 54 -10.69 -7.99 -0.82
CA ARG A 54 -9.94 -9.01 -1.58
C ARG A 54 -8.54 -9.23 -0.99
N THR A 55 -7.82 -8.15 -0.66
CA THR A 55 -6.49 -8.26 -0.04
C THR A 55 -6.52 -9.03 1.27
N LEU A 56 -7.54 -8.82 2.12
CA LEU A 56 -7.72 -9.56 3.37
C LEU A 56 -7.89 -11.07 3.14
N LEU A 57 -8.65 -11.46 2.12
CA LEU A 57 -8.94 -12.87 1.84
C LEU A 57 -7.81 -13.57 1.08
N TYR A 58 -7.23 -12.93 0.07
CA TYR A 58 -6.30 -13.55 -0.87
C TYR A 58 -4.84 -13.16 -0.65
N GLY A 59 -4.59 -12.22 0.26
CA GLY A 59 -3.27 -11.62 0.44
C GLY A 59 -2.88 -10.70 -0.72
N GLY A 60 -1.67 -10.16 -0.63
CA GLY A 60 -1.09 -9.23 -1.58
C GLY A 60 -1.14 -7.81 -1.04
N THR A 61 -1.14 -6.82 -1.93
CA THR A 61 -1.10 -5.41 -1.53
C THR A 61 -2.20 -4.57 -2.14
N PHE A 62 -2.66 -3.59 -1.37
CA PHE A 62 -3.38 -2.42 -1.82
C PHE A 62 -2.52 -1.17 -1.62
N LEU A 63 -2.39 -0.38 -2.67
CA LEU A 63 -1.51 0.77 -2.76
C LEU A 63 -2.34 1.98 -3.17
N TYR A 64 -2.34 3.00 -2.33
CA TYR A 64 -2.82 4.34 -2.66
C TYR A 64 -1.72 5.35 -2.27
N PRO A 65 -0.62 5.39 -3.03
CA PRO A 65 0.55 6.19 -2.71
C PRO A 65 0.24 7.69 -2.80
N ALA A 66 1.15 8.50 -2.27
CA ALA A 66 1.20 9.91 -2.59
C ALA A 66 1.60 10.07 -4.07
N ASP A 67 1.17 11.17 -4.68
CA ASP A 67 1.58 11.50 -6.04
C ASP A 67 1.82 13.01 -6.18
N LYS A 68 2.45 13.45 -7.27
CA LYS A 68 2.76 14.87 -7.53
C LYS A 68 1.53 15.81 -7.44
N LYS A 69 0.32 15.31 -7.68
CA LYS A 69 -0.93 16.09 -7.59
C LYS A 69 -1.59 15.98 -6.21
N SER A 70 -1.23 14.99 -5.43
CA SER A 70 -1.81 14.66 -4.12
C SER A 70 -0.67 14.21 -3.19
N PRO A 71 0.20 15.14 -2.74
CA PRO A 71 1.40 14.82 -1.97
C PRO A 71 1.08 14.20 -0.60
N ASN A 72 -0.11 14.47 -0.07
CA ASN A 72 -0.61 13.86 1.17
C ASN A 72 -1.58 12.69 0.89
N GLY A 73 -1.52 12.08 -0.30
CA GLY A 73 -2.47 11.06 -0.73
C GLY A 73 -3.90 11.59 -0.94
N LYS A 74 -4.85 10.67 -1.15
CA LYS A 74 -6.26 11.01 -1.44
C LYS A 74 -7.25 10.49 -0.40
N LEU A 75 -6.91 9.43 0.32
CA LEU A 75 -7.79 8.78 1.27
C LEU A 75 -7.74 9.49 2.62
N ARG A 76 -8.88 9.62 3.30
CA ARG A 76 -8.99 10.35 4.57
C ARG A 76 -8.60 9.47 5.73
N VAL A 77 -7.81 10.05 6.63
CA VAL A 77 -7.20 9.35 7.76
C VAL A 77 -8.27 8.69 8.64
N LEU A 78 -9.23 9.48 9.12
CA LEU A 78 -10.17 9.04 10.17
C LEU A 78 -11.15 7.94 9.73
N TYR A 79 -11.61 7.95 8.48
CA TYR A 79 -12.73 7.11 8.03
C TYR A 79 -12.46 6.28 6.77
N GLU A 80 -11.25 6.35 6.22
CA GLU A 80 -10.80 5.44 5.15
C GLU A 80 -9.54 4.69 5.59
N VAL A 81 -8.49 5.40 6.01
CA VAL A 81 -7.20 4.81 6.37
C VAL A 81 -7.27 4.05 7.69
N PHE A 82 -7.72 4.68 8.78
CA PHE A 82 -7.75 4.05 10.11
C PHE A 82 -8.61 2.78 10.16
N PRO A 83 -9.87 2.77 9.67
CA PRO A 83 -10.68 1.56 9.74
C PRO A 83 -10.07 0.38 8.98
N MET A 84 -9.55 0.62 7.77
CA MET A 84 -8.95 -0.45 6.96
C MET A 84 -7.59 -0.90 7.50
N SER A 85 -6.79 0.02 8.05
CA SER A 85 -5.52 -0.31 8.71
C SER A 85 -5.74 -1.16 9.95
N PHE A 86 -6.74 -0.82 10.77
CA PHE A 86 -7.11 -1.60 11.94
C PHE A 86 -7.50 -3.03 11.56
N LEU A 87 -8.40 -3.19 10.58
CA LEU A 87 -8.79 -4.52 10.11
C LEU A 87 -7.61 -5.32 9.56
N MET A 88 -6.73 -4.67 8.79
CA MET A 88 -5.55 -5.32 8.20
C MET A 88 -4.58 -5.82 9.27
N GLU A 89 -4.27 -4.98 10.26
CA GLU A 89 -3.37 -5.36 11.36
C GLU A 89 -3.97 -6.45 12.26
N GLN A 90 -5.27 -6.36 12.58
CA GLN A 90 -5.96 -7.43 13.32
C GLN A 90 -5.97 -8.76 12.56
N ALA A 91 -5.92 -8.74 11.23
CA ALA A 91 -5.81 -9.94 10.41
C ALA A 91 -4.38 -10.51 10.34
N GLY A 92 -3.38 -9.83 10.89
CA GLY A 92 -1.95 -10.19 10.83
C GLY A 92 -1.19 -9.57 9.65
N GLY A 93 -1.80 -8.62 8.93
CA GLY A 93 -1.15 -7.83 7.89
C GLY A 93 -0.50 -6.56 8.44
N GLN A 94 -0.16 -5.65 7.54
CA GLN A 94 0.41 -4.36 7.90
C GLN A 94 -0.25 -3.22 7.13
N ALA A 95 -0.13 -2.01 7.69
CA ALA A 95 -0.53 -0.76 7.07
C ALA A 95 0.54 0.32 7.30
N PHE A 96 1.05 0.89 6.22
CA PHE A 96 2.19 1.81 6.19
C PHE A 96 1.86 3.04 5.34
N THR A 97 2.34 4.21 5.73
CA THR A 97 2.04 5.49 5.04
C THR A 97 3.09 5.85 3.98
N GLY A 98 4.16 5.07 3.86
CA GLY A 98 5.37 5.54 3.16
C GLY A 98 6.39 6.17 4.11
N LYS A 99 6.01 6.42 5.37
CA LYS A 99 6.90 6.99 6.41
C LYS A 99 6.81 6.25 7.74
N GLU A 100 5.59 5.95 8.18
CA GLU A 100 5.32 5.35 9.48
C GLU A 100 4.14 4.38 9.43
N ARG A 101 3.89 3.67 10.52
CA ARG A 101 2.70 2.81 10.65
C ARG A 101 1.44 3.67 10.60
N ALA A 102 0.45 3.22 9.83
CA ALA A 102 -0.74 4.02 9.56
C ALA A 102 -1.55 4.36 10.82
N LEU A 103 -1.60 3.47 11.82
CA LEU A 103 -2.30 3.71 13.09
C LEU A 103 -1.53 4.56 14.10
N ASP A 104 -0.27 4.93 13.81
CA ASP A 104 0.52 5.82 14.67
C ASP A 104 0.35 7.30 14.28
N LEU A 105 -0.33 7.58 13.16
CA LEU A 105 -0.66 8.94 12.74
C LEU A 105 -1.48 9.67 13.80
N VAL A 106 -1.12 10.92 14.08
CA VAL A 106 -1.89 11.84 14.93
C VAL A 106 -2.51 12.94 14.05
N PRO A 107 -3.76 12.77 13.57
CA PRO A 107 -4.37 13.75 12.66
C PRO A 107 -4.69 15.06 13.38
N THR A 108 -4.43 16.17 12.69
CA THR A 108 -4.73 17.53 13.16
C THR A 108 -6.04 18.09 12.60
N LYS A 109 -6.60 17.43 11.58
CA LYS A 109 -7.84 17.85 10.90
C LYS A 109 -8.78 16.67 10.64
N LEU A 110 -10.09 16.93 10.66
CA LEU A 110 -11.12 15.91 10.41
C LEU A 110 -11.01 15.26 9.02
N HIS A 111 -10.64 16.03 8.00
CA HIS A 111 -10.51 15.57 6.62
C HIS A 111 -9.06 15.46 6.15
N GLU A 112 -8.13 15.24 7.10
CA GLU A 112 -6.74 14.97 6.78
C GLU A 112 -6.62 13.73 5.89
N ARG A 113 -5.68 13.77 4.95
CA ARG A 113 -5.45 12.70 3.98
C ARG A 113 -4.10 12.06 4.24
N SER A 114 -4.00 10.78 3.90
CA SER A 114 -2.73 10.08 3.92
C SER A 114 -2.56 9.19 2.68
N PRO A 115 -1.32 9.03 2.18
CA PRO A 115 -0.95 7.84 1.44
C PRO A 115 -1.16 6.58 2.28
N ILE A 116 -1.37 5.44 1.63
CA ILE A 116 -1.50 4.16 2.33
C ILE A 116 -1.02 2.98 1.47
N PHE A 117 -0.31 2.08 2.13
CA PHE A 117 0.16 0.80 1.64
C PHE A 117 -0.28 -0.24 2.65
N LEU A 118 -1.18 -1.16 2.29
CA LEU A 118 -1.69 -2.15 3.24
C LEU A 118 -1.84 -3.53 2.60
N GLY A 119 -1.68 -4.58 3.41
CA GLY A 119 -1.77 -5.94 2.91
C GLY A 119 -0.98 -6.96 3.70
N SER A 120 -0.61 -8.02 2.98
CA SER A 120 0.25 -9.12 3.42
C SER A 120 1.55 -8.60 4.04
N TYR A 121 1.90 -9.13 5.21
CA TYR A 121 3.04 -8.66 6.01
C TYR A 121 4.34 -8.57 5.21
N ASP A 122 4.74 -9.65 4.55
CA ASP A 122 6.01 -9.73 3.83
C ASP A 122 6.02 -8.76 2.62
N ASP A 123 4.87 -8.56 1.99
CA ASP A 123 4.75 -7.63 0.86
C ASP A 123 4.87 -6.16 1.30
N ILE A 124 4.38 -5.81 2.50
CA ILE A 124 4.51 -4.46 3.05
C ILE A 124 5.94 -4.22 3.56
N GLU A 125 6.62 -5.23 4.12
CA GLU A 125 8.04 -5.13 4.47
C GLU A 125 8.92 -4.87 3.23
N GLU A 126 8.64 -5.49 2.09
CA GLU A 126 9.34 -5.18 0.83
C GLU A 126 9.18 -3.71 0.42
N ILE A 127 7.99 -3.13 0.62
CA ILE A 127 7.73 -1.71 0.33
C ILE A 127 8.50 -0.82 1.32
N LYS A 128 8.46 -1.12 2.62
CA LYS A 128 9.21 -0.36 3.64
C LYS A 128 10.70 -0.35 3.35
N ALA A 129 11.27 -1.49 2.93
CA ALA A 129 12.68 -1.58 2.58
C ALA A 129 13.05 -0.66 1.40
N LEU A 130 12.15 -0.52 0.41
CA LEU A 130 12.34 0.42 -0.70
C LEU A 130 12.30 1.88 -0.25
N TYR A 131 11.39 2.24 0.66
CA TYR A 131 11.32 3.59 1.24
C TYR A 131 12.56 3.91 2.09
N ALA A 132 13.00 2.99 2.96
CA ALA A 132 14.20 3.17 3.76
C ALA A 132 15.48 3.33 2.92
N ALA A 133 15.58 2.60 1.80
CA ALA A 133 16.71 2.73 0.88
C ALA A 133 16.72 4.05 0.10
N GLU A 134 15.58 4.72 -0.04
CA GLU A 134 15.48 6.04 -0.68
C GLU A 134 15.86 7.16 0.28
N GLU A 135 15.51 7.05 1.57
CA GLU A 135 15.88 8.03 2.61
C GLU A 135 17.39 8.06 2.91
N GLY A 136 18.10 6.97 2.64
CA GLY A 136 19.55 6.85 2.83
C GLY A 136 20.40 7.37 1.67
N LYS A 137 19.79 7.89 0.59
CA LYS A 137 20.48 8.50 -0.55
C LYS A 137 20.55 10.02 -0.41
#